data_AF-A0A945AJW5-F1
#
_entry.id   AF-A0A945AJW5-F1
#
_cell.length_a   1.000
_cell.length_b   1.000
_cell.length_c   1.000
_cell.angle_alpha   90.00
_cell.angle_beta   90.00
_cell.angle_gamma   90.00
#
_symmetry.space_group_name_H-M   'P 1'
#
loop_
_entity.id
_entity.type
_entity.pdbx_description
1 polymer ?
#
loop_
_entity_poly.entity_id
_entity_poly.type
_entity_poly.pdbx_seq_one_letter_code
_entity_poly.pdbx_strand_id
1 'polypeptide(L)'
;MFKFLPGIILVQLVTGALVVMALNWSQDFQLVIVIGIIAFFSAILTAFWFSSIARNIFHDQQTALRKQHAQDRESFLREAGEEKASAIKEKSQMQDMHARERERILLDTEREKSNIMVASYEKIKQETRKAHAKANFKVGAAFATAVGAGGIMIFSQLVTVGVMFLVASGSGLSGYILRAKQERLTRNKQILIKDQRLLIERTEK
;
A
#
# COMPACT_ATOMS: atom_id res chain seq x y z
N MET A 1 -27.09 11.51 72.20
CA MET A 1 -27.38 11.13 73.61
C MET A 1 -28.68 11.73 74.13
N PHE A 2 -29.03 12.99 73.78
CA PHE A 2 -30.31 13.63 74.18
C PHE A 2 -31.59 12.87 73.79
N LYS A 3 -31.57 12.04 72.74
CA LYS A 3 -32.73 11.24 72.30
C LYS A 3 -33.22 10.23 73.36
N PHE A 4 -32.35 9.79 74.26
CA PHE A 4 -32.69 8.83 75.33
C PHE A 4 -33.15 9.51 76.63
N LEU A 5 -32.92 10.81 76.74
CA LEU A 5 -33.13 11.60 77.96
C LEU A 5 -34.60 11.61 78.42
N PRO A 6 -35.62 11.76 77.53
CA PRO A 6 -37.02 11.68 77.94
C PRO A 6 -37.42 10.30 78.50
N GLY A 7 -36.87 9.23 77.93
CA GLY A 7 -37.16 7.86 78.38
C GLY A 7 -36.56 7.56 79.76
N ILE A 8 -35.33 8.00 80.01
CA ILE A 8 -34.67 7.84 81.32
C ILE A 8 -35.42 8.63 82.41
N ILE A 9 -35.84 9.86 82.13
CA ILE A 9 -36.62 10.69 83.06
C ILE A 9 -37.96 10.03 83.38
N LEU A 10 -38.66 9.50 82.37
CA LEU A 10 -39.94 8.83 82.56
C LEU A 10 -39.80 7.58 83.44
N VAL A 11 -38.76 6.76 83.22
CA VAL A 11 -38.48 5.59 84.06
C VAL A 11 -38.20 6.00 85.50
N GLN A 12 -37.38 7.04 85.73
CA GLN A 12 -37.09 7.54 87.08
C GLN A 12 -38.33 8.07 87.79
N LEU A 13 -39.23 8.76 87.09
CA LEU A 13 -40.51 9.22 87.65
C LEU A 13 -41.41 8.05 88.03
N VAL A 14 -41.52 7.02 87.17
CA VAL A 14 -42.30 5.81 87.47
C VAL A 14 -41.70 5.05 88.65
N THR A 15 -40.38 4.89 88.70
CA THR A 15 -39.69 4.24 89.82
C THR A 15 -39.90 5.04 91.12
N GLY A 16 -39.79 6.36 91.09
CA GLY A 16 -40.05 7.21 92.26
C GLY A 16 -41.49 7.08 92.77
N ALA A 17 -42.47 7.08 91.86
CA ALA A 17 -43.87 6.88 92.21
C ALA A 17 -44.12 5.50 92.85
N LEU A 18 -43.54 4.44 92.29
CA LEU A 18 -43.65 3.08 92.83
C LEU A 18 -43.01 2.97 94.23
N VAL A 19 -41.86 3.59 94.46
CA VAL A 19 -41.16 3.58 95.77
C VAL A 19 -41.97 4.34 96.83
N VAL A 20 -42.49 5.53 96.50
CA VAL A 20 -43.34 6.29 97.42
C VAL A 20 -44.61 5.51 97.75
N MET A 21 -45.22 4.89 96.76
CA MET A 21 -46.43 4.06 96.93
C MET A 21 -46.14 2.79 97.75
N ALA A 22 -44.94 2.21 97.63
CA ALA A 22 -44.51 1.06 98.43
C ALA A 22 -44.20 1.40 99.89
N LEU A 23 -43.75 2.62 100.19
CA LEU A 23 -43.39 3.05 101.55
C LEU A 23 -44.59 3.54 102.39
N ASN A 24 -45.64 4.05 101.74
CA ASN A 24 -46.71 4.79 102.42
C ASN A 24 -48.03 4.00 102.58
N TRP A 25 -48.17 2.82 101.96
CA TRP A 25 -49.42 2.07 101.90
C TRP A 25 -49.36 0.76 102.71
N SER A 26 -50.49 0.32 103.30
CA SER A 26 -50.62 -0.98 103.97
C SER A 26 -50.11 -2.11 103.06
N GLN A 27 -49.37 -3.07 103.65
CA GLN A 27 -48.74 -4.19 102.96
C GLN A 27 -49.76 -5.27 102.57
N ASP A 28 -50.81 -4.86 101.87
CA ASP A 28 -51.87 -5.74 101.39
C ASP A 28 -51.35 -6.48 100.15
N PHE A 29 -51.47 -7.82 100.17
CA PHE A 29 -50.98 -8.71 99.10
C PHE A 29 -51.52 -8.34 97.71
N GLN A 30 -52.76 -7.84 97.65
CA GLN A 30 -53.42 -7.43 96.40
C GLN A 30 -52.77 -6.18 95.76
N LEU A 31 -52.33 -5.20 96.55
CA LEU A 31 -51.69 -3.97 96.04
C LEU A 31 -50.29 -4.25 95.50
N VAL A 32 -49.54 -5.14 96.16
CA VAL A 32 -48.21 -5.57 95.70
C VAL A 32 -48.29 -6.25 94.33
N ILE A 33 -49.30 -7.10 94.11
CA ILE A 33 -49.52 -7.74 92.80
C ILE A 33 -49.83 -6.70 91.72
N VAL A 34 -50.70 -5.74 91.99
CA VAL A 34 -51.08 -4.69 91.02
C VAL A 34 -49.88 -3.82 90.66
N ILE A 35 -49.09 -3.38 91.65
CA ILE A 35 -47.85 -2.62 91.47
C ILE A 35 -46.84 -3.42 90.64
N GLY A 36 -46.70 -4.73 90.91
CA GLY A 36 -45.84 -5.63 90.15
C GLY A 36 -46.23 -5.75 88.68
N ILE A 37 -47.53 -5.87 88.39
CA ILE A 37 -48.03 -5.93 87.01
C ILE A 37 -47.77 -4.61 86.28
N ILE A 38 -48.03 -3.46 86.91
CA ILE A 38 -47.77 -2.13 86.32
C ILE A 38 -46.27 -1.94 86.04
N ALA A 39 -45.40 -2.34 86.97
CA ALA A 39 -43.96 -2.29 86.79
C ALA A 39 -43.50 -3.18 85.63
N PHE A 40 -44.09 -4.37 85.48
CA PHE A 40 -43.78 -5.29 84.39
C PHE A 40 -44.15 -4.71 83.02
N PHE A 41 -45.36 -4.16 82.87
CA PHE A 41 -45.77 -3.50 81.63
C PHE A 41 -44.93 -2.25 81.32
N SER A 42 -44.59 -1.46 82.35
CA SER A 42 -43.72 -0.30 82.19
C SER A 42 -42.30 -0.69 81.72
N ALA A 43 -41.74 -1.79 82.25
CA ALA A 43 -40.45 -2.30 81.83
C ALA A 43 -40.46 -2.76 80.35
N ILE A 44 -41.52 -3.44 79.91
CA ILE A 44 -41.67 -3.86 78.51
C ILE A 44 -41.77 -2.65 77.58
N LEU A 45 -42.62 -1.68 77.91
CA LEU A 45 -42.80 -0.47 77.10
C LEU A 45 -41.49 0.32 76.99
N THR A 46 -40.76 0.43 78.10
CA THR A 46 -39.45 1.07 78.18
C THR A 46 -38.42 0.32 77.32
N ALA A 47 -38.34 -1.01 77.44
CA ALA A 47 -37.43 -1.83 76.65
C ALA A 47 -37.71 -1.71 75.14
N PHE A 48 -38.99 -1.69 74.76
CA PHE A 48 -39.39 -1.50 73.36
C PHE A 48 -39.03 -0.09 72.85
N TRP A 49 -39.28 0.94 73.65
CA TRP A 49 -38.91 2.32 73.33
C TRP A 49 -37.41 2.49 73.10
N PHE A 50 -36.58 1.97 74.01
CA PHE A 50 -35.12 2.01 73.86
C PHE A 50 -34.64 1.23 72.63
N SER A 51 -35.21 0.05 72.38
CA SER A 51 -34.90 -0.78 71.19
C SER A 51 -35.24 -0.06 69.88
N SER A 52 -36.38 0.66 69.84
CA SER A 52 -36.80 1.44 68.68
C SER A 52 -35.83 2.59 68.38
N ILE A 53 -35.45 3.37 69.40
CA ILE A 53 -34.48 4.48 69.22
C ILE A 53 -33.11 3.95 68.78
N ALA A 54 -32.63 2.87 69.39
CA ALA A 54 -31.35 2.27 69.03
C ALA A 54 -31.35 1.80 67.57
N ARG A 55 -32.45 1.17 67.12
CA ARG A 55 -32.63 0.72 65.74
C ARG A 55 -32.67 1.89 64.76
N ASN A 56 -33.35 2.98 65.09
CA ASN A 56 -33.40 4.17 64.24
C ASN A 56 -32.01 4.80 64.06
N ILE A 57 -31.24 4.93 65.14
CA ILE A 57 -29.86 5.47 65.06
C ILE A 57 -28.97 4.59 64.17
N PHE A 58 -29.10 3.27 64.29
CA PHE A 58 -28.36 2.33 63.46
C PHE A 58 -28.72 2.44 61.97
N HIS A 59 -30.01 2.62 61.65
CA HIS A 59 -30.46 2.87 60.28
C HIS A 59 -29.97 4.23 59.75
N ASP A 60 -30.01 5.29 60.56
CA ASP A 60 -29.48 6.62 60.19
C ASP A 60 -27.98 6.53 59.85
N GLN A 61 -27.21 5.78 60.64
CA GLN A 61 -25.78 5.58 60.38
C GLN A 61 -25.53 4.76 59.11
N GLN A 62 -26.27 3.67 58.89
CA GLN A 62 -26.14 2.90 57.65
C GLN A 62 -26.51 3.71 56.41
N THR A 63 -27.56 4.53 56.47
CA THR A 63 -27.98 5.36 55.34
C THR A 63 -26.97 6.47 55.05
N ALA A 64 -26.40 7.09 56.09
CA ALA A 64 -25.33 8.06 55.94
C ALA A 64 -24.08 7.42 55.30
N LEU A 65 -23.66 6.24 55.76
CA LEU A 65 -22.55 5.50 55.16
C LEU A 65 -22.83 5.14 53.70
N ARG A 66 -24.02 4.61 53.39
CA ARG A 66 -24.40 4.30 52.00
C ARG A 66 -24.38 5.53 51.11
N LYS A 67 -24.84 6.68 51.63
CA LYS A 67 -24.82 7.94 50.89
C LYS A 67 -23.39 8.41 50.63
N GLN A 68 -22.50 8.30 51.61
CA GLN A 68 -21.08 8.60 51.42
C GLN A 68 -20.45 7.67 50.38
N HIS A 69 -20.68 6.36 50.47
CA HIS A 69 -20.21 5.40 49.47
C HIS A 69 -20.78 5.65 48.08
N ALA A 70 -22.01 6.15 47.97
CA ALA A 70 -22.60 6.56 46.69
C ALA A 70 -21.90 7.81 46.12
N GLN A 71 -21.63 8.81 46.98
CA GLN A 71 -20.90 10.02 46.58
C GLN A 71 -19.45 9.72 46.19
N ASP A 72 -18.73 8.90 46.96
CA ASP A 72 -17.36 8.49 46.65
C ASP A 72 -17.27 7.74 45.32
N ARG A 73 -18.30 6.95 44.98
CA ARG A 73 -18.40 6.29 43.67
C ARG A 73 -18.61 7.30 42.55
N GLU A 74 -19.46 8.30 42.74
CA GLU A 74 -19.68 9.34 41.72
C GLU A 74 -18.42 10.17 41.47
N SER A 75 -17.67 10.53 42.52
CA SER A 75 -16.40 11.24 42.36
C SER A 75 -15.36 10.40 41.63
N PHE A 76 -15.24 9.11 41.98
CA PHE A 76 -14.31 8.20 41.31
C PHE A 76 -14.68 7.98 39.83
N LEU A 77 -15.97 7.82 39.52
CA LEU A 77 -16.43 7.69 38.14
C LEU A 77 -16.20 8.97 37.33
N ARG A 78 -16.34 10.14 37.95
CA ARG A 78 -16.05 11.42 37.29
C ARG A 78 -14.56 11.57 36.99
N GLU A 79 -13.70 11.30 37.97
CA GLU A 79 -12.25 11.32 37.81
C GLU A 79 -11.76 10.32 36.75
N ALA A 80 -12.23 9.07 36.82
CA ALA A 80 -11.92 8.06 35.82
C ALA A 80 -12.46 8.43 34.42
N GLY A 81 -13.58 9.15 34.35
CA GLY A 81 -14.13 9.70 33.11
C GLY A 81 -13.25 10.80 32.52
N GLU A 82 -12.77 11.72 33.35
CA GLU A 82 -11.85 12.80 32.96
C GLU A 82 -10.49 12.24 32.49
N GLU A 83 -9.92 11.28 33.23
CA GLU A 83 -8.68 10.61 32.86
C GLU A 83 -8.82 9.92 31.49
N LYS A 84 -9.89 9.15 31.28
CA LYS A 84 -10.18 8.51 29.98
C LYS A 84 -10.37 9.53 28.86
N ALA A 85 -11.07 10.64 29.12
CA ALA A 85 -11.27 11.70 28.14
C ALA A 85 -9.92 12.34 27.74
N SER A 86 -9.04 12.56 28.72
CA SER A 86 -7.70 13.09 28.45
C SER A 86 -6.83 12.10 27.66
N ALA A 87 -6.88 10.80 27.99
CA ALA A 87 -6.18 9.75 27.25
C ALA A 87 -6.70 9.58 25.81
N ILE A 88 -8.01 9.69 25.59
CA ILE A 88 -8.61 9.65 24.24
C ILE A 88 -8.13 10.85 23.41
N LYS A 89 -8.09 12.05 24.02
CA LYS A 89 -7.61 13.27 23.36
C LYS A 89 -6.12 13.19 23.03
N GLU A 90 -5.29 12.67 23.93
CA GLU A 90 -3.87 12.46 23.67
C GLU A 90 -3.67 11.45 22.52
N LYS A 91 -4.41 10.34 22.53
CA LYS A 91 -4.37 9.34 21.45
C LYS A 91 -4.80 9.93 20.10
N SER A 92 -5.84 10.76 20.06
CA SER A 92 -6.27 11.41 18.82
C SER A 92 -5.21 12.41 18.32
N GLN A 93 -4.61 13.20 19.21
CA GLN A 93 -3.49 14.10 18.86
C GLN A 93 -2.27 13.32 18.33
N MET A 94 -1.92 12.20 18.96
CA MET A 94 -0.85 11.34 18.51
C MET A 94 -1.15 10.73 17.13
N GLN A 95 -2.41 10.32 16.89
CA GLN A 95 -2.84 9.85 15.57
C GLN A 95 -2.77 10.94 14.50
N ASP A 96 -3.18 12.17 14.81
CA ASP A 96 -3.07 13.30 13.87
C ASP A 96 -1.61 13.63 13.56
N MET A 97 -0.73 13.58 14.58
CA MET A 97 0.71 13.73 14.39
C MET A 97 1.28 12.63 13.49
N HIS A 98 0.88 11.37 13.71
CA HIS A 98 1.28 10.26 12.85
C HIS A 98 0.74 10.38 11.42
N ALA A 99 -0.48 10.89 11.23
CA ALA A 99 -1.04 11.12 9.90
C ALA A 99 -0.25 12.21 9.15
N ARG A 100 0.08 13.32 9.81
CA ARG A 100 0.92 14.38 9.24
C ARG A 100 2.33 13.89 8.91
N GLU A 101 2.92 13.06 9.75
CA GLU A 101 4.25 12.51 9.50
C GLU A 101 4.25 11.56 8.30
N ARG A 102 3.21 10.73 8.16
CA ARG A 102 3.02 9.89 6.97
C ARG A 102 2.89 10.72 5.69
N GLU A 103 2.15 11.82 5.73
CA GLU A 103 2.01 12.72 4.58
C GLU A 103 3.37 13.33 4.18
N ARG A 104 4.19 13.76 5.15
CA ARG A 104 5.53 14.26 4.88
C ARG A 104 6.43 13.22 4.22
N ILE A 105 6.46 12.00 4.75
CA ILE A 105 7.27 10.90 4.18
C ILE A 105 6.82 10.57 2.75
N LEU A 106 5.50 10.54 2.50
CA LEU A 106 4.94 10.31 1.16
C LEU A 106 5.35 11.41 0.18
N LEU A 107 5.21 12.67 0.57
CA LEU A 107 5.62 13.82 -0.26
C LEU A 107 7.11 13.80 -0.59
N ASP A 108 7.96 13.45 0.38
CA ASP A 108 9.40 13.34 0.13
C ASP A 108 9.72 12.15 -0.79
N THR A 109 9.03 11.02 -0.64
CA THR A 109 9.16 9.87 -1.54
C THR A 109 8.71 10.22 -2.97
N GLU A 110 7.63 10.98 -3.12
CA GLU A 110 7.16 11.46 -4.43
C GLU A 110 8.17 12.40 -5.09
N ARG A 111 8.73 13.34 -4.33
CA ARG A 111 9.80 14.23 -4.81
C ARG A 111 11.05 13.44 -5.20
N GLU A 112 11.48 12.49 -4.38
CA GLU A 112 12.64 11.65 -4.66
C GLU A 112 12.41 10.81 -5.92
N LYS A 113 11.24 10.19 -6.06
CA LYS A 113 10.87 9.41 -7.25
C LYS A 113 10.86 10.27 -8.51
N SER A 114 10.34 11.50 -8.43
CA SER A 114 10.37 12.46 -9.53
C SER A 114 11.81 12.82 -9.92
N ASN A 115 12.65 13.15 -8.94
CA ASN A 115 14.05 13.50 -9.18
C ASN A 115 14.85 12.33 -9.78
N ILE A 116 14.66 11.11 -9.27
CA ILE A 116 15.29 9.89 -9.80
C ILE A 116 14.79 9.61 -11.22
N MET A 117 13.51 9.84 -11.51
CA MET A 117 12.95 9.65 -12.86
C MET A 117 13.53 10.67 -13.84
N VAL A 118 13.67 11.95 -13.46
CA VAL A 118 14.33 12.97 -14.27
C VAL A 118 15.80 12.61 -14.53
N ALA A 119 16.54 12.27 -13.48
CA ALA A 119 17.94 11.86 -13.59
C ALA A 119 18.11 10.58 -14.44
N SER A 120 17.18 9.62 -14.32
CA SER A 120 17.15 8.42 -15.15
C SER A 120 16.86 8.75 -16.60
N TYR A 121 15.95 9.69 -16.88
CA TYR A 121 15.62 10.11 -18.24
C TYR A 121 16.82 10.81 -18.91
N GLU A 122 17.58 11.62 -18.18
CA GLU A 122 18.83 12.21 -18.67
C GLU A 122 19.89 11.16 -18.98
N LYS A 123 20.09 10.19 -18.08
CA LYS A 123 21.00 9.06 -18.33
C LYS A 123 20.57 8.22 -19.53
N ILE A 124 19.28 7.93 -19.67
CA ILE A 124 18.72 7.22 -20.81
C ILE A 124 18.94 8.01 -22.09
N LYS A 125 18.76 9.34 -22.11
CA LYS A 125 19.09 10.19 -23.28
C LYS A 125 20.57 10.11 -23.66
N GLN A 126 21.46 10.13 -22.67
CA GLN A 126 22.90 10.03 -22.93
C GLN A 126 23.30 8.63 -23.44
N GLU A 127 22.71 7.57 -22.89
CA GLU A 127 22.95 6.19 -23.32
C GLU A 127 22.30 5.87 -24.66
N THR A 128 21.08 6.37 -24.94
CA THR A 128 20.46 6.28 -26.27
C THR A 128 21.29 7.03 -27.31
N ARG A 129 21.88 8.20 -26.99
CA ARG A 129 22.83 8.87 -27.91
C ARG A 129 24.04 7.99 -28.24
N LYS A 130 24.62 7.32 -27.24
CA LYS A 130 25.77 6.41 -27.43
C LYS A 130 25.36 5.12 -28.15
N ALA A 131 24.18 4.57 -27.86
CA ALA A 131 23.65 3.35 -28.45
C ALA A 131 23.18 3.55 -29.90
N HIS A 132 22.49 4.66 -30.20
CA HIS A 132 22.10 5.04 -31.56
C HIS A 132 23.32 5.35 -32.43
N ALA A 133 24.39 5.95 -31.89
CA ALA A 133 25.63 6.14 -32.65
C ALA A 133 26.29 4.80 -33.04
N LYS A 134 26.35 3.83 -32.10
CA LYS A 134 26.88 2.48 -32.38
C LYS A 134 25.98 1.68 -33.33
N ALA A 135 24.65 1.82 -33.22
CA ALA A 135 23.70 1.13 -34.10
C ALA A 135 23.69 1.71 -35.52
N ASN A 136 23.70 3.05 -35.66
CA ASN A 136 23.77 3.72 -36.97
C ASN A 136 25.10 3.41 -37.68
N PHE A 137 26.20 3.26 -36.94
CA PHE A 137 27.47 2.83 -37.50
C PHE A 137 27.43 1.38 -38.03
N LYS A 138 26.76 0.45 -37.32
CA LYS A 138 26.63 -0.95 -37.75
C LYS A 138 25.75 -1.11 -38.99
N VAL A 139 24.64 -0.37 -39.06
CA VAL A 139 23.76 -0.34 -40.25
C VAL A 139 24.46 0.34 -41.42
N GLY A 140 25.17 1.44 -41.20
CA GLY A 140 25.96 2.13 -42.21
C GLY A 140 27.10 1.28 -42.78
N ALA A 141 27.83 0.55 -41.92
CA ALA A 141 28.88 -0.36 -42.34
C ALA A 141 28.33 -1.55 -43.15
N ALA A 142 27.20 -2.12 -42.74
CA ALA A 142 26.54 -3.21 -43.47
C ALA A 142 26.05 -2.74 -44.86
N PHE A 143 25.46 -1.55 -44.95
CA PHE A 143 25.02 -0.98 -46.21
C PHE A 143 26.18 -0.63 -47.15
N ALA A 144 27.25 -0.03 -46.62
CA ALA A 144 28.46 0.26 -47.40
C ALA A 144 29.12 -1.03 -47.94
N THR A 145 29.14 -2.09 -47.13
CA THR A 145 29.65 -3.42 -47.55
C THR A 145 28.79 -4.02 -48.66
N ALA A 146 27.45 -3.94 -48.53
CA ALA A 146 26.51 -4.45 -49.53
C ALA A 146 26.60 -3.69 -50.86
N VAL A 147 26.66 -2.35 -50.81
CA VAL A 147 26.81 -1.51 -52.00
C VAL A 147 28.17 -1.73 -52.67
N GLY A 148 29.23 -1.90 -51.90
CA GLY A 148 30.56 -2.27 -52.43
C GLY A 148 30.54 -3.60 -53.19
N ALA A 149 29.88 -4.63 -52.65
CA ALA A 149 29.72 -5.92 -53.33
C ALA A 149 28.90 -5.81 -54.63
N GLY A 150 27.82 -5.02 -54.61
CA GLY A 150 27.01 -4.74 -55.81
C GLY A 150 27.79 -4.01 -56.90
N GLY A 151 28.62 -3.03 -56.54
CA GLY A 151 29.49 -2.30 -57.47
C GLY A 151 30.52 -3.22 -58.15
N ILE A 152 31.13 -4.14 -57.39
CA ILE A 152 32.06 -5.14 -57.94
C ILE A 152 31.34 -6.07 -58.93
N MET A 153 30.12 -6.50 -58.62
CA MET A 153 29.31 -7.32 -59.54
C MET A 153 28.97 -6.59 -60.84
N ILE A 154 28.52 -5.33 -60.76
CA ILE A 154 28.19 -4.54 -61.96
C ILE A 154 29.43 -4.35 -62.84
N PHE A 155 30.59 -4.05 -62.23
CA PHE A 155 31.84 -3.92 -62.97
C PHE A 155 32.23 -5.22 -63.69
N SER A 156 32.13 -6.36 -63.00
CA SER A 156 32.40 -7.68 -63.59
C SER A 156 31.47 -8.00 -64.77
N GLN A 157 30.19 -7.62 -64.68
CA GLN A 157 29.22 -7.80 -65.76
C GLN A 157 29.55 -6.93 -66.97
N LEU A 158 29.97 -5.68 -66.79
CA LEU A 158 30.39 -4.80 -67.89
C LEU A 158 31.62 -5.34 -68.61
N VAL A 159 32.60 -5.89 -67.88
CA VAL A 159 33.79 -6.52 -68.48
C VAL A 159 33.38 -7.73 -69.31
N THR A 160 32.49 -8.58 -68.77
CA THR A 160 32.02 -9.79 -69.47
C THR A 160 31.30 -9.43 -70.77
N VAL A 161 30.39 -8.45 -70.73
CA VAL A 161 29.66 -7.98 -71.92
C VAL A 161 30.64 -7.35 -72.93
N GLY A 162 31.63 -6.58 -72.49
CA GLY A 162 32.64 -5.98 -73.35
C GLY A 162 33.49 -7.03 -74.09
N VAL A 163 33.95 -8.06 -73.39
CA VAL A 163 34.70 -9.18 -73.99
C VAL A 163 33.81 -9.94 -74.98
N MET A 164 32.56 -10.21 -74.60
CA MET A 164 31.60 -10.88 -75.47
C MET A 164 31.34 -10.09 -76.76
N PHE A 165 31.24 -8.76 -76.67
CA PHE A 165 31.09 -7.87 -77.82
C PHE A 165 32.31 -7.89 -78.75
N LEU A 166 33.53 -7.88 -78.18
CA LEU A 166 34.77 -7.96 -78.95
C LEU A 166 34.92 -9.31 -79.67
N VAL A 167 34.57 -10.42 -79.00
CA VAL A 167 34.62 -11.76 -79.59
C VAL A 167 33.57 -11.90 -80.71
N ALA A 168 32.34 -11.45 -80.47
CA ALA A 168 31.28 -11.50 -81.48
C ALA A 168 31.63 -10.64 -82.72
N SER A 169 32.11 -9.42 -82.50
CA SER A 169 32.49 -8.51 -83.59
C SER A 169 33.76 -8.98 -84.33
N GLY A 170 34.75 -9.48 -83.58
CA GLY A 170 36.01 -9.98 -84.13
C GLY A 170 35.85 -11.28 -84.94
N SER A 171 34.98 -12.18 -84.50
CA SER A 171 34.64 -13.41 -85.25
C SER A 171 33.85 -13.11 -86.52
N GLY A 172 32.89 -12.18 -86.46
CA GLY A 172 32.11 -11.75 -87.63
C GLY A 172 33.01 -11.19 -88.75
N LEU A 173 33.86 -10.22 -88.44
CA LEU A 173 34.75 -9.59 -89.42
C LEU A 173 35.81 -10.55 -89.98
N SER A 174 36.34 -11.46 -89.15
CA SER A 174 37.32 -12.48 -89.59
C SER A 174 36.72 -13.45 -90.60
N GLY A 175 35.45 -13.84 -90.43
CA GLY A 175 34.73 -14.70 -91.38
C GLY A 175 34.58 -14.07 -92.77
N TYR A 176 34.29 -12.77 -92.83
CA TYR A 176 34.18 -12.05 -94.10
C TYR A 176 35.53 -11.91 -94.81
N ILE A 177 36.63 -11.65 -94.09
CA ILE A 177 37.98 -11.57 -94.68
C ILE A 177 38.41 -12.93 -95.25
N LEU A 178 38.14 -14.03 -94.53
CA LEU A 178 38.46 -15.38 -95.00
C LEU A 178 37.65 -15.76 -96.25
N ARG A 179 36.35 -15.45 -96.29
CA ARG A 179 35.50 -15.73 -97.46
C ARG A 179 35.91 -14.89 -98.69
N ALA A 180 36.27 -13.62 -98.49
CA ALA A 180 36.79 -12.77 -99.56
C ALA A 180 38.11 -13.29 -100.17
N LYS A 181 39.01 -13.86 -99.35
CA LYS A 181 40.22 -14.53 -99.86
C LYS A 181 39.89 -15.82 -100.60
N GLN A 182 38.92 -16.59 -100.10
CA GLN A 182 38.55 -17.88 -100.69
C GLN A 182 37.87 -17.73 -102.05
N GLU A 183 37.05 -16.69 -102.23
CA GLU A 183 36.45 -16.35 -103.53
C GLU A 183 37.51 -15.96 -104.55
N ARG A 184 38.53 -15.17 -104.17
CA ARG A 184 39.66 -14.84 -105.05
C ARG A 184 40.43 -16.08 -105.50
N LEU A 185 40.71 -17.00 -104.58
CA LEU A 185 41.42 -18.25 -104.89
C LEU A 185 40.60 -19.17 -105.80
N THR A 186 39.29 -19.28 -105.56
CA THR A 186 38.39 -20.13 -106.36
C THR A 186 38.21 -19.58 -107.77
N ARG A 187 38.06 -18.25 -107.91
CA ARG A 187 37.96 -17.57 -109.20
C ARG A 187 39.25 -17.72 -110.02
N ASN A 188 40.41 -17.60 -109.36
CA ASN A 188 41.71 -17.83 -110.01
C ASN A 188 41.86 -19.29 -110.48
N LYS A 189 41.43 -20.28 -109.68
CA LYS A 189 41.42 -21.69 -110.12
C LYS A 189 40.53 -21.91 -111.34
N GLN A 190 39.35 -21.30 -111.39
CA GLN A 190 38.46 -21.42 -112.55
C GLN A 190 39.03 -20.76 -113.81
N ILE A 191 39.67 -19.59 -113.68
CA ILE A 191 40.37 -18.94 -114.80
C ILE A 191 41.49 -19.85 -115.32
N LEU A 192 42.29 -20.44 -114.44
CA LEU A 192 43.37 -21.35 -114.80
C LEU A 192 42.86 -22.60 -115.54
N ILE A 193 41.73 -23.18 -115.10
CA ILE A 193 41.08 -24.31 -115.79
C ILE A 193 40.54 -23.90 -117.17
N LYS A 194 39.99 -22.68 -117.29
CA LYS A 194 39.44 -22.18 -118.56
C LYS A 194 40.54 -21.88 -119.58
N ASP A 195 41.65 -21.28 -119.15
CA ASP A 195 42.84 -21.10 -120.02
C ASP A 195 43.39 -22.45 -120.48
N GLN A 196 43.43 -23.45 -119.60
CA GLN A 196 43.87 -24.79 -119.98
C GLN A 196 42.94 -25.43 -121.03
N ARG A 197 41.62 -25.25 -120.92
CA ARG A 197 40.68 -25.68 -121.98
C ARG A 197 40.88 -24.94 -123.29
N LEU A 198 41.08 -23.61 -123.24
CA LEU A 198 41.30 -22.79 -124.44
C LEU A 198 42.60 -23.15 -125.17
N LEU A 199 43.64 -23.57 -124.43
CA LEU A 199 44.89 -24.07 -125.03
C LEU A 199 44.68 -25.41 -125.75
N ILE A 200 43.85 -26.31 -125.21
CA ILE A 200 43.52 -27.61 -125.83
C ILE A 200 42.67 -27.41 -127.09
N GLU A 201 41.70 -26.49 -127.07
CA GLU A 201 40.84 -26.17 -128.22
C GLU A 201 41.60 -25.48 -129.37
N ARG A 202 42.72 -24.80 -129.08
CA ARG A 202 43.58 -24.14 -130.09
C ARG A 202 44.57 -25.09 -130.76
N THR A 203 44.80 -26.28 -130.19
CA THR A 203 45.66 -27.33 -130.80
C THR A 203 44.92 -28.28 -131.73
N GLU A 204 43.59 -28.18 -131.85
CA GLU A 204 42.75 -29.01 -132.74
C GLU A 204 42.25 -28.28 -134.02
N LYS A 205 42.89 -27.19 -134.45
CA LYS A 205 42.66 -26.54 -135.75
C LYS A 205 43.96 -26.32 -136.51
#